data_AF-A0A8J2MBF4-F1
#
_entry.id   AF-A0A8J2MBF4-F1
#
_cell.length_a   1.000
_cell.length_b   1.000
_cell.length_c   1.000
_cell.angle_alpha   90.00
_cell.angle_beta   90.00
_cell.angle_gamma   90.00
#
_symmetry.space_group_name_H-M   'P 1'
#
loop_
_entity.id
_entity.type
_entity.pdbx_description
1 polymer ?
#
loop_
_entity_poly.entity_id
_entity_poly.type
_entity_poly.pdbx_seq_one_letter_code
_entity_poly.pdbx_strand_id
1 'polypeptide(L)'
;MQPELVLPFFEKKPGLCVASAVLEYVEITKKLRGKDTEELFVSTMKPFKAVSSQTIGHWVKSLLGKAGVDTEKFTAYSTRHAAVSAAHKRGMDISIIRRSAGWTESSQTFFKFYNRPIAASEEQFAKVVLNL
;
A
#
# COMPACT_ATOMS: atom_id res chain seq x y z
N MET A 1 -15.26 -13.09 7.67
CA MET A 1 -13.98 -13.09 8.41
C MET A 1 -13.15 -11.93 7.92
N GLN A 2 -12.58 -11.12 8.81
CA GLN A 2 -11.50 -10.21 8.43
C GLN A 2 -10.26 -11.06 8.08
N PRO A 3 -9.56 -10.75 6.98
CA PRO A 3 -8.35 -11.49 6.63
C PRO A 3 -7.26 -11.22 7.68
N GLU A 4 -6.62 -12.29 8.12
CA GLU A 4 -5.46 -12.22 9.02
C GLU A 4 -4.28 -11.59 8.28
N LEU A 5 -3.69 -10.54 8.87
CA LEU A 5 -2.55 -9.84 8.29
C LEU A 5 -1.25 -10.52 8.76
N VAL A 6 -0.56 -11.20 7.85
CA VAL A 6 0.76 -11.81 8.12
C VAL A 6 1.86 -10.92 7.54
N LEU A 7 2.74 -10.40 8.40
CA LEU A 7 3.87 -9.56 8.01
C LEU A 7 5.20 -10.30 8.27
N PRO A 8 5.87 -10.84 7.23
CA PRO A 8 7.17 -11.47 7.42
C PRO A 8 8.27 -10.42 7.70
N PHE A 9 9.31 -10.82 8.42
CA PHE A 9 10.50 -10.00 8.59
C PHE A 9 11.32 -9.93 7.31
N PHE A 10 11.68 -8.71 6.89
CA PHE A 10 12.52 -8.49 5.71
C PHE A 10 14.00 -8.31 6.10
N GLU A 11 14.64 -9.40 6.50
CA GLU A 11 16.00 -9.40 7.07
C GLU A 11 17.07 -8.83 6.11
N LYS A 12 16.91 -9.02 4.80
CA LYS A 12 17.87 -8.53 3.80
C LYS A 12 17.94 -7.01 3.71
N LYS A 13 16.86 -6.31 4.09
CA LYS A 13 16.78 -4.84 4.08
C LYS A 13 15.96 -4.36 5.29
N PRO A 14 16.56 -4.35 6.50
CA PRO A 14 15.85 -4.04 7.74
C PRO A 14 15.14 -2.67 7.72
N GLY A 15 15.74 -1.66 7.08
CA GLY A 15 15.13 -0.33 6.93
C GLY A 15 13.85 -0.29 6.08
N LEU A 16 13.50 -1.38 5.39
CA LEU A 16 12.25 -1.55 4.65
C LEU A 16 11.33 -2.62 5.27
N CYS A 17 11.65 -3.11 6.47
CA CYS A 17 10.91 -4.17 7.13
C CYS A 17 9.65 -3.61 7.82
N VAL A 18 8.48 -3.93 7.28
CA VAL A 18 7.19 -3.50 7.83
C VAL A 18 6.93 -4.11 9.22
N ALA A 19 7.28 -5.39 9.43
CA ALA A 19 7.08 -6.06 10.71
C ALA A 19 7.86 -5.37 11.84
N SER A 20 9.14 -5.11 11.63
CA SER A 20 9.99 -4.37 12.56
C SER A 20 9.46 -2.95 12.80
N ALA A 21 9.07 -2.23 11.75
CA ALA A 21 8.54 -0.87 11.87
C ALA A 21 7.24 -0.82 12.70
N VAL A 22 6.35 -1.81 12.55
CA VAL A 22 5.11 -1.90 13.34
C VAL A 22 5.43 -2.16 14.81
N LEU A 23 6.34 -3.10 15.10
CA LEU A 23 6.75 -3.40 16.49
C LEU A 23 7.38 -2.18 17.17
N GLU A 24 8.29 -1.50 16.48
CA GLU A 24 8.92 -0.27 16.98
C GLU A 24 7.88 0.84 17.21
N TYR A 25 6.94 1.03 16.28
CA TYR A 25 5.87 2.01 16.43
C TYR A 25 4.98 1.72 17.65
N VAL A 26 4.61 0.46 17.87
CA VAL A 26 3.83 0.04 19.05
C VAL A 26 4.56 0.38 20.34
N GLU A 27 5.86 0.11 20.43
CA GLU A 27 6.64 0.40 21.63
C GLU A 27 6.80 1.90 21.87
N ILE A 28 7.10 2.69 20.83
CA ILE A 28 7.24 4.15 20.94
C ILE A 28 5.92 4.82 21.37
N THR A 29 4.79 4.31 20.85
CA THR A 29 3.46 4.88 21.13
C THR A 29 2.81 4.32 22.40
N LYS A 30 3.41 3.33 23.06
CA LYS A 30 2.87 2.63 24.22
C LYS A 30 2.39 3.55 25.34
N LYS A 31 3.16 4.60 25.64
CA LYS A 31 2.82 5.58 26.70
C LYS A 31 1.69 6.54 26.31
N LEU A 32 1.36 6.64 25.03
CA LEU A 32 0.30 7.50 24.51
C LEU A 32 -1.06 6.79 24.46
N ARG A 33 -1.06 5.46 24.49
CA ARG A 33 -2.26 4.63 24.35
C ARG A 33 -3.04 4.62 25.66
N GLY A 34 -4.31 5.01 25.58
CA GLY A 34 -5.27 4.87 26.68
C GLY A 34 -5.85 3.47 26.75
N LYS A 35 -6.69 3.22 27.77
CA LYS A 35 -7.40 1.94 27.93
C LYS A 35 -8.33 1.63 26.74
N ASP A 36 -8.85 2.66 26.08
CA ASP A 36 -9.85 2.54 25.01
C ASP A 36 -9.23 2.69 23.60
N THR A 37 -7.91 2.48 23.44
CA THR A 37 -7.21 2.63 22.16
C THR A 37 -6.75 1.28 21.64
N GLU A 38 -7.57 0.66 20.79
CA GLU A 38 -7.29 -0.65 20.19
C GLU A 38 -6.64 -0.52 18.80
N GLU A 39 -6.81 0.62 18.14
CA GLU A 39 -6.31 0.85 16.79
C GLU A 39 -4.79 0.95 16.75
N LEU A 40 -4.20 0.43 15.66
CA LEU A 40 -2.77 0.52 15.46
C LEU A 40 -2.31 1.98 15.44
N PHE A 41 -2.88 2.85 14.61
CA PHE A 41 -2.39 4.23 14.46
C PHE A 41 -3.07 5.20 15.43
N VAL A 42 -2.27 5.98 16.15
CA VAL A 42 -2.72 6.97 17.13
C VAL A 42 -2.25 8.38 16.80
N SER A 43 -3.02 9.38 17.23
CA SER A 43 -2.66 10.79 17.09
C SER A 43 -1.46 11.12 17.97
N THR A 44 -0.59 12.03 17.51
CA THR A 44 0.52 12.57 18.29
C THR A 44 0.12 13.79 19.12
N MET A 45 -1.15 14.21 19.06
CA MET A 45 -1.70 15.29 19.86
C MET A 45 -2.73 14.75 20.84
N LYS A 46 -2.74 15.29 22.06
CA LYS A 46 -3.78 14.99 23.07
C LYS A 46 -5.17 15.21 22.45
N PRO A 47 -6.14 14.32 22.69
CA PRO A 47 -6.12 13.19 23.64
C PRO A 47 -5.52 11.87 23.12
N PHE A 48 -4.66 11.87 22.10
CA PHE A 48 -3.94 10.70 21.55
C PHE A 48 -4.85 9.55 21.08
N LYS A 49 -6.04 9.89 20.59
CA LYS A 49 -7.02 8.94 20.06
C LYS A 49 -6.55 8.30 18.76
N ALA A 50 -7.23 7.22 18.36
CA ALA A 50 -7.10 6.62 17.04
C ALA A 50 -7.23 7.68 15.92
N VAL A 51 -6.40 7.57 14.90
CA VAL A 51 -6.51 8.43 13.72
C VAL A 51 -7.50 7.86 12.71
N SER A 52 -8.17 8.75 11.96
CA SER A 52 -9.07 8.33 10.90
C SER A 52 -8.31 7.79 9.69
N SER A 53 -9.02 7.03 8.85
CA SER A 53 -8.51 6.60 7.55
C SER A 53 -8.09 7.78 6.66
N GLN A 54 -8.77 8.93 6.77
CA GLN A 54 -8.42 10.15 6.06
C GLN A 54 -7.06 10.71 6.48
N THR A 55 -6.77 10.74 7.79
CA THR A 55 -5.47 11.17 8.31
C THR A 55 -4.34 10.26 7.80
N ILE A 56 -4.54 8.94 7.83
CA ILE A 56 -3.57 7.99 7.29
C ILE A 56 -3.37 8.23 5.79
N GLY A 57 -4.46 8.46 5.04
CA GLY A 57 -4.39 8.81 3.62
C GLY A 57 -3.57 10.07 3.35
N HIS A 58 -3.71 11.11 4.18
CA HIS A 58 -2.91 12.33 4.08
C HIS A 58 -1.43 12.08 4.39
N TRP A 59 -1.10 11.24 5.39
CA TRP A 59 0.29 10.88 5.67
C TRP A 59 0.94 10.15 4.49
N VAL A 60 0.24 9.19 3.89
CA VAL A 60 0.74 8.48 2.69
C VAL A 60 0.91 9.44 1.51
N LYS A 61 -0.08 10.31 1.23
CA LYS A 61 0.03 11.32 0.16
C LYS A 61 1.21 12.27 0.39
N SER A 62 1.41 12.73 1.63
CA SER A 62 2.54 13.59 1.99
C SER A 62 3.89 12.87 1.78
N LEU A 63 3.99 11.60 2.17
CA LEU A 63 5.19 10.80 1.95
C LEU A 63 5.49 10.61 0.45
N LEU A 64 4.47 10.36 -0.37
CA LEU A 64 4.61 10.29 -1.82
C LEU A 64 5.20 11.59 -2.38
N GLY A 65 4.67 12.74 -1.98
CA GLY A 65 5.20 14.04 -2.41
C GLY A 65 6.65 14.25 -1.98
N LYS A 66 7.00 13.89 -0.74
CA LYS A 66 8.39 13.94 -0.25
C LYS A 66 9.34 13.01 -1.03
N ALA A 67 8.82 11.91 -1.56
CA ALA A 67 9.56 10.98 -2.41
C ALA A 67 9.63 11.43 -3.89
N GLY A 68 9.10 12.62 -4.23
CA GLY A 68 9.11 13.16 -5.59
C GLY A 68 8.00 12.62 -6.49
N VAL A 69 7.00 11.92 -5.94
CA VAL A 69 5.84 11.46 -6.70
C VAL A 69 4.85 12.62 -6.87
N ASP A 70 4.34 12.80 -8.09
CA ASP A 70 3.32 13.80 -8.41
C ASP A 70 2.00 13.50 -7.67
N THR A 71 1.72 14.25 -6.60
CA THR A 71 0.55 14.02 -5.75
C THR A 71 -0.76 14.61 -6.30
N GLU A 72 -0.71 15.35 -7.40
CA GLU A 72 -1.92 15.76 -8.12
C GLU A 72 -2.46 14.60 -8.96
N LYS A 73 -1.58 13.71 -9.41
CA LYS A 73 -1.95 12.49 -10.15
C LYS A 73 -2.07 11.26 -9.25
N PHE A 74 -1.19 11.11 -8.26
CA PHE A 74 -1.12 9.92 -7.42
C PHE A 74 -1.54 10.21 -5.98
N THR A 75 -2.38 9.34 -5.44
CA THR A 75 -2.92 9.47 -4.08
C THR A 75 -2.49 8.29 -3.22
N ALA A 76 -2.89 8.29 -1.95
CA ALA A 76 -2.72 7.11 -1.10
C ALA A 76 -3.28 5.83 -1.73
N TYR A 77 -4.39 5.93 -2.46
CA TYR A 77 -5.01 4.77 -3.12
C TYR A 77 -4.16 4.21 -4.27
N SER A 78 -3.37 5.05 -4.94
CA SER A 78 -2.44 4.63 -5.98
C SER A 78 -1.37 3.67 -5.45
N THR A 79 -1.01 3.73 -4.17
CA THR A 79 -0.07 2.77 -3.56
C THR A 79 -0.63 1.36 -3.53
N ARG A 80 -1.92 1.20 -3.19
CA ARG A 80 -2.62 -0.08 -3.24
C ARG A 80 -2.66 -0.61 -4.67
N HIS A 81 -2.95 0.24 -5.66
CA HIS A 81 -2.94 -0.15 -7.06
C HIS A 81 -1.58 -0.69 -7.46
N ALA A 82 -0.52 0.10 -7.27
CA ALA A 82 0.84 -0.25 -7.64
C ALA A 82 1.32 -1.55 -6.97
N ALA A 83 1.01 -1.75 -5.69
CA ALA A 83 1.40 -2.96 -4.96
C ALA A 83 0.78 -4.22 -5.57
N VAL A 84 -0.52 -4.18 -5.91
CA VAL A 84 -1.21 -5.33 -6.48
C VAL A 84 -0.76 -5.59 -7.93
N SER A 85 -0.57 -4.54 -8.75
CA SER A 85 0.00 -4.71 -10.11
C SER A 85 1.40 -5.32 -10.05
N ALA A 86 2.24 -4.88 -9.10
CA ALA A 86 3.59 -5.40 -8.92
C ALA A 86 3.59 -6.87 -8.48
N ALA A 87 2.68 -7.28 -7.59
CA ALA A 87 2.53 -8.67 -7.19
C ALA A 87 2.13 -9.56 -8.39
N HIS A 88 1.15 -9.13 -9.18
CA HIS A 88 0.74 -9.82 -10.40
C HIS A 88 1.88 -9.93 -11.41
N LYS A 89 2.64 -8.85 -11.64
CA LYS A 89 3.83 -8.86 -12.53
C LYS A 89 4.91 -9.84 -12.07
N ARG A 90 5.00 -10.11 -10.76
CA ARG A 90 5.91 -11.12 -10.18
C ARG A 90 5.34 -12.54 -10.20
N GLY A 91 4.23 -12.77 -10.90
CA GLY A 91 3.63 -14.08 -11.08
C GLY A 91 2.72 -14.54 -9.94
N MET A 92 2.31 -13.64 -9.03
CA MET A 92 1.32 -13.99 -8.02
C MET A 92 -0.03 -14.29 -8.69
N ASP A 93 -0.61 -15.44 -8.35
CA ASP A 93 -1.88 -15.88 -8.90
C ASP A 93 -3.01 -14.89 -8.58
N ILE A 94 -3.85 -14.62 -9.57
CA ILE A 94 -4.95 -13.66 -9.46
C ILE A 94 -5.99 -14.06 -8.41
N SER A 95 -6.18 -15.35 -8.14
CA SER A 95 -7.08 -15.82 -7.09
C SER A 95 -6.56 -15.43 -5.70
N ILE A 96 -5.24 -15.46 -5.49
CA ILE A 96 -4.59 -15.03 -4.24
C ILE A 96 -4.75 -13.52 -4.07
N ILE A 97 -4.54 -12.76 -5.15
CA ILE A 97 -4.75 -11.30 -5.17
C ILE A 97 -6.21 -10.96 -4.83
N ARG A 98 -7.17 -11.63 -5.48
CA ARG A 98 -8.61 -11.43 -5.23
C ARG A 98 -8.95 -11.73 -3.77
N ARG A 99 -8.51 -12.87 -3.24
CA ARG A 99 -8.73 -13.25 -1.83
C ARG A 99 -8.14 -12.23 -0.87
N SER A 100 -6.90 -11.80 -1.11
CA SER A 100 -6.19 -10.82 -0.27
C SER A 100 -6.84 -9.44 -0.31
N ALA A 101 -7.44 -9.07 -1.44
CA ALA A 101 -8.17 -7.81 -1.63
C ALA A 101 -9.65 -7.88 -1.23
N GLY A 102 -10.15 -9.05 -0.78
CA GLY A 102 -11.55 -9.26 -0.41
C GLY A 102 -12.52 -9.28 -1.61
N TRP A 103 -12.04 -9.65 -2.80
CA TRP A 103 -12.85 -9.78 -4.01
C TRP A 103 -13.34 -11.21 -4.23
N THR A 104 -14.50 -11.33 -4.88
CA THR A 104 -15.01 -12.61 -5.36
C THR A 104 -14.07 -13.21 -6.41
N GLU A 105 -14.10 -14.54 -6.57
CA GLU A 105 -13.27 -15.24 -7.55
C GLU A 105 -13.57 -14.80 -8.99
N SER A 106 -14.81 -14.39 -9.28
CA SER A 106 -15.22 -13.87 -10.59
C SER A 106 -14.97 -12.37 -10.79
N SER A 107 -14.48 -11.66 -9.77
CA SER A 107 -14.32 -10.20 -9.82
C SER A 107 -13.34 -9.77 -10.91
N GLN A 108 -13.80 -8.89 -11.80
CA GLN A 108 -12.94 -8.23 -12.79
C GLN A 108 -12.33 -6.92 -12.28
N THR A 109 -12.58 -6.55 -11.01
CA THR A 109 -12.13 -5.28 -10.42
C THR A 109 -10.62 -5.09 -10.56
N PHE A 110 -9.84 -6.15 -10.34
CA PHE A 110 -8.39 -6.12 -10.55
C PHE A 110 -8.01 -5.68 -11.96
N PHE A 111 -8.48 -6.42 -12.98
CA PHE A 111 -8.10 -6.16 -14.37
C PHE A 111 -8.58 -4.80 -14.85
N LYS A 112 -9.78 -4.36 -14.43
CA LYS A 112 -10.36 -3.09 -14.87
C LYS A 112 -9.69 -1.86 -14.25
N PHE A 113 -9.33 -1.92 -12.97
CA PHE A 113 -8.93 -0.71 -12.23
C PHE A 113 -7.48 -0.74 -11.72
N TYR A 114 -6.90 -1.93 -11.51
CA TYR A 114 -5.64 -2.11 -10.79
C TYR A 114 -4.52 -2.68 -11.68
N ASN A 115 -4.82 -3.49 -12.70
CA ASN A 115 -3.81 -4.01 -13.63
C ASN A 115 -3.45 -2.98 -14.71
N ARG A 116 -2.95 -1.81 -14.29
CA ARG A 116 -2.52 -0.78 -15.22
C ARG A 116 -1.09 -1.08 -15.69
N PRO A 117 -0.84 -1.15 -17.01
CA PRO A 117 0.52 -1.24 -17.51
C PRO A 117 1.29 0.01 -17.07
N ILE A 118 2.56 -0.18 -16.69
CA ILE A 118 3.49 0.95 -16.59
C ILE A 118 3.58 1.48 -18.01
N ALA A 119 3.21 2.74 -18.23
CA ALA A 119 3.27 3.34 -19.56
C ALA A 119 4.68 3.12 -20.12
N ALA A 120 4.81 2.24 -21.11
CA ALA A 120 5.92 2.31 -22.04
C ALA A 120 5.83 3.70 -22.68
N SER A 121 6.96 4.36 -22.92
CA SER A 121 6.89 5.61 -23.68
C SER A 121 6.15 5.32 -25.00
N GLU A 122 5.33 6.24 -25.51
CA GLU A 122 4.65 6.03 -26.80
C GLU A 122 5.65 5.68 -27.90
N GLU A 123 6.88 6.19 -27.78
CA GLU A 123 8.03 5.76 -28.59
C GLU A 123 8.29 4.26 -28.56
N GLN A 124 8.25 3.59 -27.41
CA GLN A 124 8.49 2.15 -27.31
C GLN A 124 7.39 1.35 -28.02
N PHE A 125 6.13 1.81 -27.97
CA PHE A 125 5.05 1.17 -28.70
C PHE A 125 5.24 1.33 -30.22
N ALA A 126 5.52 2.55 -30.68
CA ALA A 126 5.78 2.82 -32.09
C ALA A 126 7.01 2.05 -32.59
N LYS A 127 8.09 1.99 -31.82
CA LYS A 127 9.32 1.25 -32.16
C LYS A 127 9.08 -0.25 -32.29
N VAL A 128 8.31 -0.84 -31.37
CA VAL A 128 7.96 -2.28 -31.43
C VAL A 128 7.04 -2.59 -32.61
N VAL A 129 6.06 -1.73 -32.92
CA VAL A 129 5.17 -1.92 -34.08
C VAL A 129 5.92 -1.74 -35.40
N LEU A 130 6.86 -0.81 -35.46
CA LEU A 130 7.62 -0.48 -36.67
C LEU A 130 8.93 -1.29 -36.82
N ASN A 131 9.28 -2.15 -35.86
CA ASN A 131 10.60 -2.82 -35.78
C ASN A 131 11.79 -1.82 -35.89
N LEU A 132 11.71 -0.70 -35.17
CA LEU A 132 12.77 0.31 -35.07
C LEU A 132 13.59 0.15 -33.79
#